data_AF-A0AAW0LLQ9-F1
#
_entry.id   AF-A0AAW0LLQ9-F1
#
_cell.length_a   1.000
_cell.length_b   1.000
_cell.length_c   1.000
_cell.angle_alpha   90.00
_cell.angle_beta   90.00
_cell.angle_gamma   90.00
#
_symmetry.space_group_name_H-M   'P 1'
#
loop_
_entity.id
_entity.type
_entity.pdbx_description
1 polymer ?
#
loop_
_entity_poly.entity_id
_entity_poly.type
_entity_poly.pdbx_seq_one_letter_code
_entity_poly.pdbx_strand_id
1 'polypeptide(L)'
;MERWNFGANRKLMIAPSGTTVGGVLKKIMENLDKDDPSRPTVPLGHGDPSPFPCFRTAVLAEDAIVDAVRSAKFNSYPPTMVGLLPARR
;
A
#
# COMPACT_ATOMS: atom_id res chain seq x y z
N MET A 1 14.78 -32.20 -21.57
CA MET A 1 13.78 -31.49 -20.75
C MET A 1 13.83 -30.03 -21.13
N GLU A 2 12.74 -29.51 -21.68
CA GLU A 2 12.62 -28.10 -22.03
C GLU A 2 12.39 -27.27 -20.75
N ARG A 3 13.14 -26.18 -20.59
CA ARG A 3 13.12 -25.36 -19.37
C ARG A 3 12.03 -24.29 -19.53
N TRP A 4 11.11 -24.19 -18.57
CA TRP A 4 10.06 -23.17 -18.60
C TRP A 4 10.64 -21.75 -18.62
N ASN A 5 10.24 -20.95 -19.62
CA ASN A 5 10.76 -19.60 -19.87
C ASN A 5 9.96 -18.49 -19.15
N PHE A 6 9.47 -18.77 -17.94
CA PHE A 6 8.90 -17.74 -17.09
C PHE A 6 10.05 -16.93 -16.48
N GLY A 7 10.34 -15.78 -17.06
CA GLY A 7 11.39 -14.87 -16.59
C GLY A 7 10.90 -13.43 -16.62
N ALA A 8 11.40 -12.63 -15.67
CA ALA A 8 11.13 -11.21 -15.65
C ALA A 8 11.59 -10.56 -16.98
N ASN A 9 10.80 -9.60 -17.46
CA ASN A 9 11.12 -8.89 -18.69
C ASN A 9 12.39 -8.03 -18.46
N ARG A 10 13.51 -8.48 -19.01
CA ARG A 10 14.82 -7.81 -18.89
C ARG A 10 14.79 -6.35 -19.34
N LYS A 11 13.92 -5.98 -20.29
CA LYS A 11 13.77 -4.58 -20.73
C LYS A 11 13.17 -3.69 -19.64
N LEU A 12 12.28 -4.23 -18.80
CA LEU A 12 11.73 -3.51 -17.64
C LEU A 12 12.73 -3.44 -16.47
N MET A 13 13.71 -4.35 -16.43
CA MET A 13 14.79 -4.33 -15.44
C MET A 13 15.91 -3.33 -15.77
N ILE A 14 15.95 -2.78 -16.99
CA ILE A 14 16.92 -1.76 -17.45
C ILE A 14 16.34 -0.34 -17.30
N ALA A 15 15.22 -0.15 -16.58
CA ALA A 15 14.90 1.18 -16.10
C ALA A 15 16.07 1.67 -15.23
N PRO A 16 16.50 2.94 -15.34
CA PRO A 16 17.61 3.43 -14.53
C PRO A 16 17.30 3.10 -13.07
N SER A 17 18.31 2.58 -12.38
CA SER A 17 18.38 2.51 -10.92
C SER A 17 18.43 3.92 -10.32
N GLY A 18 17.53 4.79 -10.77
CA GLY A 18 17.27 6.09 -10.18
C GLY A 18 16.99 5.83 -8.72
N THR A 19 17.68 6.58 -7.88
CA THR A 19 17.54 6.56 -6.44
C THR A 19 16.07 6.70 -6.07
N THR A 20 15.38 5.59 -5.81
CA THR A 20 13.97 5.62 -5.40
C THR A 20 13.89 5.93 -3.91
N VAL A 21 12.82 6.59 -3.47
CA VAL A 21 12.56 6.85 -2.04
C VAL A 21 12.60 5.53 -1.26
N GLY A 22 11.96 4.48 -1.78
CA GLY A 22 11.98 3.15 -1.17
C GLY A 22 13.38 2.51 -1.13
N GLY A 23 14.19 2.70 -2.19
CA GLY A 23 15.56 2.17 -2.26
C GLY A 23 16.50 2.84 -1.25
N VAL A 24 16.39 4.17 -1.09
CA VAL A 24 17.15 4.91 -0.06
C VAL A 24 16.69 4.52 1.33
N LEU A 25 15.38 4.45 1.57
CA LEU A 25 14.83 4.02 2.87
C LEU A 25 15.34 2.62 3.24
N LYS A 26 15.29 1.66 2.31
CA LYS A 26 15.83 0.32 2.53
C LYS A 26 17.31 0.36 2.91
N LYS A 27 18.14 1.14 2.18
CA LYS A 27 19.56 1.29 2.48
C LYS A 27 19.80 1.88 3.88
N ILE A 28 19.01 2.87 4.31
CA ILE A 28 19.10 3.44 5.66
C ILE A 28 18.78 2.37 6.71
N MET A 29 17.67 1.64 6.53
CA MET A 29 17.24 0.59 7.46
C MET A 29 18.26 -0.56 7.58
N GLU A 30 18.94 -0.91 6.48
CA GLU A 30 19.99 -1.94 6.47
C GLU A 30 21.25 -1.55 7.26
N ASN A 31 21.48 -0.25 7.48
CA ASN A 31 22.62 0.28 8.23
C ASN A 31 22.29 0.57 9.70
N LEU A 32 21.09 0.22 10.17
CA LEU A 32 20.77 0.29 11.60
C LEU A 32 21.56 -0.76 12.37
N ASP A 33 22.02 -0.38 13.56
CA ASP A 33 22.70 -1.29 14.48
C ASP A 33 21.70 -2.35 14.97
N LYS A 34 22.05 -3.62 14.77
CA LYS A 34 21.20 -4.76 15.16
C LYS A 34 21.47 -5.18 16.61
N ASP A 35 22.59 -4.75 17.17
CA ASP A 35 23.01 -5.10 18.53
C ASP A 35 22.55 -4.05 19.57
N ASP A 36 21.93 -2.95 19.11
CA ASP A 36 21.26 -1.93 19.94
C ASP A 36 19.73 -1.91 19.72
N PRO A 37 18.99 -2.92 20.26
CA PRO A 37 17.54 -2.96 20.16
C PRO A 37 16.84 -1.89 21.02
N SER A 38 17.59 -1.23 21.92
CA SER A 38 17.05 -0.24 22.85
C SER A 38 16.77 1.11 22.18
N ARG A 39 17.43 1.38 21.05
CA ARG A 39 17.28 2.62 20.30
C ARG A 39 16.04 2.58 19.40
N PRO A 40 14.97 3.34 19.71
CA PRO A 40 13.78 3.36 18.88
C PRO A 40 14.06 4.03 17.53
N THR A 41 13.54 3.44 16.45
CA THR A 41 13.55 4.07 15.12
C THR A 41 12.30 4.90 14.92
N VAL A 42 12.43 6.11 14.38
CA VAL A 42 11.30 6.98 14.00
C VAL A 42 11.10 6.87 12.48
N PRO A 43 10.03 6.22 11.98
CA PRO A 43 9.85 5.92 10.56
C PRO A 43 9.31 7.13 9.78
N LEU A 44 10.18 8.12 9.50
CA LEU A 44 9.82 9.33 8.75
C LEU A 44 9.63 9.10 7.24
N GLY A 45 10.04 7.94 6.73
CA GLY A 45 9.89 7.56 5.33
C GLY A 45 8.56 6.83 5.02
N HIS A 46 7.67 6.70 6.00
CA HIS A 46 6.40 6.00 5.81
C HIS A 46 5.35 6.93 5.20
N GLY A 47 4.92 6.64 3.97
CA GLY A 47 3.86 7.39 3.29
C GLY A 47 2.44 6.97 3.68
N ASP A 48 2.29 5.81 4.33
CA ASP A 48 1.01 5.32 4.82
C ASP A 48 0.81 5.78 6.28
N PRO A 49 -0.25 6.54 6.60
CA PRO A 49 -0.53 6.93 7.97
C PRO A 49 -1.13 5.79 8.83
N SER A 50 -1.60 4.69 8.23
CA SER A 50 -2.34 3.62 8.92
C SER A 50 -1.65 2.94 10.11
N PRO A 51 -0.31 2.81 10.18
CA PRO A 51 0.34 2.21 11.35
C PRO A 51 0.35 3.11 12.58
N PHE A 52 0.09 4.40 12.41
CA PHE A 52 0.10 5.38 13.50
C PHE A 52 -1.32 5.46 14.11
N PRO A 53 -1.54 5.04 15.36
CA PRO A 53 -2.88 4.98 15.96
C PRO A 53 -3.60 6.32 16.05
N CYS A 54 -2.86 7.43 15.99
CA CYS A 54 -3.41 8.78 15.95
C CYS A 54 -4.09 9.13 14.61
N PHE A 55 -3.79 8.40 13.53
CA PHE A 55 -4.47 8.54 12.25
C PHE A 55 -5.57 7.50 12.16
N ARG A 56 -6.78 7.89 12.56
CA ARG A 56 -7.99 7.06 12.45
C ARG A 56 -8.83 7.51 11.27
N THR A 57 -9.44 6.54 10.60
CA THR A 57 -10.51 6.80 9.64
C THR A 57 -11.64 7.58 10.33
N ALA A 58 -12.29 8.48 9.60
CA ALA A 58 -13.43 9.21 10.13
C ALA A 58 -14.55 8.24 10.52
N VAL A 59 -15.14 8.40 11.70
CA VAL A 59 -16.24 7.54 12.20
C VAL A 59 -17.38 7.46 11.18
N LEU A 60 -17.72 8.57 10.52
CA LEU A 60 -18.73 8.60 9.46
C LEU A 60 -18.43 7.64 8.30
N ALA A 61 -17.15 7.48 7.93
CA ALA A 61 -16.75 6.54 6.88
C ALA A 61 -16.81 5.09 7.37
N GLU A 62 -16.51 4.84 8.65
CA GLU A 62 -16.69 3.51 9.25
C GLU A 62 -18.17 3.11 9.28
N ASP A 63 -19.05 4.02 9.74
CA ASP A 63 -20.49 3.82 9.80
C ASP A 63 -21.09 3.58 8.40
N ALA A 64 -20.66 4.36 7.39
CA ALA A 64 -21.12 4.19 6.01
C ALA A 64 -20.77 2.80 5.44
N ILE A 65 -19.59 2.25 5.78
CA ILE A 65 -19.21 0.89 5.39
C ILE A 65 -20.12 -0.14 6.08
N VAL A 66 -20.35 0.01 7.39
CA VAL A 66 -21.23 -0.89 8.15
C VAL A 66 -22.64 -0.91 7.57
N ASP A 67 -23.20 0.25 7.26
CA ASP A 67 -24.52 0.38 6.67
C ASP A 67 -24.58 -0.21 5.26
N ALA A 68 -23.56 0.03 4.43
CA ALA A 68 -23.48 -0.54 3.08
C ALA A 68 -23.47 -2.08 3.14
N VAL A 69 -22.67 -2.68 4.03
CA VAL A 69 -22.60 -4.13 4.22
C VAL A 69 -23.92 -4.70 4.74
N ARG A 70 -24.51 -4.09 5.78
CA ARG A 70 -25.78 -4.54 6.37
C ARG A 70 -26.96 -4.42 5.41
N SER A 71 -26.92 -3.42 4.51
CA SER A 71 -27.99 -3.23 3.54
C SER A 71 -28.09 -4.33 2.48
N ALA A 72 -27.00 -5.07 2.24
CA ALA A 72 -26.85 -6.04 1.15
C ALA A 72 -27.13 -5.49 -0.26
N LYS A 73 -27.23 -4.16 -0.43
CA LYS A 73 -27.56 -3.50 -1.71
C LYS A 73 -26.37 -3.37 -2.66
N PHE A 74 -25.15 -3.55 -2.15
CA PHE A 74 -23.90 -3.29 -2.87
C PHE A 74 -23.03 -4.53 -3.05
N ASN A 75 -23.63 -5.72 -3.05
CA ASN A 75 -22.91 -7.01 -3.11
C ASN A 75 -22.57 -7.47 -4.54
N SER A 76 -23.02 -6.74 -5.56
CA SER A 76 -22.76 -7.05 -6.97
C SER A 76 -21.58 -6.25 -7.51
N TYR A 77 -21.06 -6.67 -8.67
CA TYR A 77 -20.00 -5.92 -9.35
C TYR A 77 -20.43 -4.48 -9.66
N PRO A 78 -19.57 -3.48 -9.40
CA PRO A 78 -19.84 -2.11 -9.79
C PRO A 78 -19.71 -1.94 -11.32
N PRO A 79 -20.32 -0.90 -11.91
CA PRO A 79 -20.15 -0.58 -13.33
C PRO A 79 -18.67 -0.36 -13.68
N THR A 80 -18.17 -1.11 -14.66
CA THR A 80 -16.74 -1.38 -14.93
C THR A 80 -15.87 -0.16 -15.21
N MET A 81 -16.45 0.97 -15.63
CA MET A 81 -15.68 2.16 -16.04
C MET A 81 -15.94 3.40 -15.18
N VAL A 82 -17.02 3.40 -14.41
CA VAL A 82 -17.53 4.63 -13.81
C VAL A 82 -17.74 4.51 -12.30
N GLY A 83 -17.94 3.31 -11.78
CA GLY A 83 -18.36 3.12 -10.39
C GLY A 83 -19.80 3.54 -10.15
N LEU A 84 -20.20 3.55 -8.87
CA LEU A 84 -21.56 3.89 -8.44
C LEU A 84 -21.86 5.36 -8.69
N LEU A 85 -22.95 5.66 -9.40
CA LEU A 85 -23.34 7.02 -9.77
C LEU A 85 -23.43 7.99 -8.57
N PRO A 86 -23.98 7.60 -7.40
CA PRO A 86 -23.96 8.43 -6.20
C PRO A 86 -22.57 8.71 -5.61
N ALA A 87 -21.58 7.84 -5.86
CA ALA A 87 -20.22 7.98 -5.33
C ALA A 87 -19.30 8.82 -6.23
N ARG A 88 -19.80 9.28 -7.39
CA ARG A 88 -19.06 10.10 -8.36
C ARG A 88 -19.44 11.59 -8.32
N ARG A 89 -20.40 11.96 -7.48
CA ARG A 89 -20.90 13.32 -7.31
C ARG A 89 -20.45 13.84 -5.97
#